data_AF-A0A0C3CPU8-F1
#
_entry.id   AF-A0A0C3CPU8-F1
#
_cell.length_a   1.000
_cell.length_b   1.000
_cell.length_c   1.000
_cell.angle_alpha   90.00
_cell.angle_beta   90.00
_cell.angle_gamma   90.00
#
_symmetry.space_group_name_H-M   'P 1'
#
loop_
_entity.id
_entity.type
_entity.pdbx_description
1 polymer ?
#
loop_
_entity_poly.entity_id
_entity_poly.type
_entity_poly.pdbx_seq_one_letter_code
_entity_poly.pdbx_strand_id
1 'polypeptide(L)'
;MFGSSLLSFLAASSVIATPFNATVSQRVCGTTISDKKLAASEAHFKANKIVPSMLVAIAATINVHFHVIMQDSSLAGGNIPDSQIANQIAVMNMAYSTASITWVLAGTSRTTNSDWFNNVGPDSSQQTAMKSALRTGMAKDLNVYTVGFKSGPGAGLLGYSTFPSDFSSNPTDDGVVILFSSLPGGTSAPYNLRQTLTHEAGHWVGLYHTFQGGCSGSGDQVSDTPAEASPAFGCPTGRDTCSSAGVDPIRMFQG
;
A
#
# COMPACT_ATOMS: atom_id res chain seq x y z
N MET A 1 -38.26 -72.88 -11.54
CA MET A 1 -36.85 -72.56 -11.25
C MET A 1 -36.26 -71.96 -12.51
N PHE A 2 -35.98 -70.66 -12.52
CA PHE A 2 -34.91 -69.97 -13.28
C PHE A 2 -34.92 -68.53 -12.76
N GLY A 3 -33.88 -68.16 -11.99
CA GLY A 3 -33.69 -66.82 -11.46
C GLY A 3 -32.87 -65.98 -12.44
N SER A 4 -33.31 -64.74 -12.70
CA SER A 4 -32.53 -63.73 -13.42
C SER A 4 -31.96 -62.73 -12.43
N SER A 5 -30.63 -62.72 -12.31
CA SER A 5 -29.86 -61.74 -11.55
C SER A 5 -29.81 -60.41 -12.29
N LEU A 6 -30.20 -59.33 -11.62
CA LEU A 6 -30.01 -57.95 -12.08
C LEU A 6 -28.64 -57.47 -11.58
N LEU A 7 -27.67 -57.25 -12.48
CA LEU A 7 -26.42 -56.57 -12.15
C LEU A 7 -26.62 -55.05 -12.22
N SER A 8 -26.50 -54.37 -11.09
CA SER A 8 -26.41 -52.91 -11.01
C SER A 8 -24.95 -52.46 -11.20
N PHE A 9 -24.67 -51.67 -12.23
CA PHE A 9 -23.39 -50.98 -12.38
C PHE A 9 -23.44 -49.63 -11.66
N LEU A 10 -22.64 -49.47 -10.59
CA LEU A 10 -22.30 -48.16 -10.03
C LEU A 10 -21.19 -47.53 -10.87
N ALA A 11 -21.49 -46.44 -11.58
CA ALA A 11 -20.48 -45.59 -12.19
C ALA A 11 -19.95 -44.61 -11.12
N ALA A 12 -18.70 -44.80 -10.69
CA ALA A 12 -18.00 -43.84 -9.86
C ALA A 12 -17.42 -42.72 -10.75
N SER A 13 -18.02 -41.52 -10.70
CA SER A 13 -17.43 -40.33 -11.30
C SER A 13 -16.31 -39.81 -10.42
N SER A 14 -15.06 -40.07 -10.79
CA SER A 14 -13.87 -39.47 -10.21
C SER A 14 -13.74 -38.02 -10.69
N VAL A 15 -14.04 -37.08 -9.79
CA VAL A 15 -13.73 -35.66 -10.02
C VAL A 15 -12.24 -35.47 -9.78
N ILE A 16 -11.47 -35.38 -10.87
CA ILE A 16 -10.04 -35.03 -10.80
C ILE A 16 -9.98 -33.53 -10.53
N ALA A 17 -9.81 -33.16 -9.26
CA ALA A 17 -9.43 -31.80 -8.90
C ALA A 17 -7.99 -31.57 -9.34
N THR A 18 -7.80 -30.82 -10.41
CA THR A 18 -6.48 -30.33 -10.80
C THR A 18 -6.04 -29.26 -9.78
N PRO A 19 -4.83 -29.35 -9.21
CA PRO A 19 -4.34 -28.31 -8.33
C PRO A 19 -4.15 -27.03 -9.15
N PHE A 20 -4.90 -25.99 -8.79
CA PHE A 20 -4.80 -24.66 -9.36
C PHE A 20 -3.49 -24.04 -8.86
N ASN A 21 -2.37 -24.37 -9.50
CA ASN A 21 -1.10 -23.64 -9.34
C ASN A 21 -1.21 -22.32 -10.11
N ALA A 22 -2.03 -21.39 -9.62
CA ALA A 22 -1.87 -19.99 -9.97
C ALA A 22 -0.61 -19.51 -9.23
N THR A 23 0.50 -19.41 -9.95
CA THR A 23 1.60 -18.53 -9.56
C THR A 23 1.04 -17.12 -9.52
N VAL A 24 0.49 -16.71 -8.37
CA VAL A 24 0.18 -15.31 -8.12
C VAL A 24 1.52 -14.59 -8.16
N SER A 25 1.81 -13.91 -9.27
CA SER A 25 2.96 -13.01 -9.34
C SER A 25 2.85 -12.05 -8.17
N GLN A 26 3.83 -12.14 -7.29
CA GLN A 26 3.87 -11.42 -6.04
C GLN A 26 3.91 -9.93 -6.32
N ARG A 27 2.95 -9.19 -5.76
CA ARG A 27 2.94 -7.74 -5.88
C ARG A 27 3.70 -7.11 -4.73
N VAL A 28 4.32 -5.97 -4.99
CA VAL A 28 5.23 -5.29 -4.05
C VAL A 28 4.90 -3.80 -3.91
N CYS A 29 5.43 -3.18 -2.86
CA CYS A 29 5.53 -1.72 -2.76
C CYS A 29 6.52 -1.20 -3.81
N GLY A 30 6.17 -0.09 -4.48
CA GLY A 30 7.01 0.60 -5.44
C GLY A 30 7.78 1.79 -4.87
N THR A 31 7.56 2.12 -3.60
CA THR A 31 8.30 3.19 -2.92
C THR A 31 9.73 2.74 -2.67
N THR A 32 10.70 3.48 -3.20
CA THR A 32 12.13 3.22 -2.98
C THR A 32 12.83 4.51 -2.61
N ILE A 33 13.91 4.40 -1.82
CA ILE A 33 14.71 5.54 -1.41
C ILE A 33 16.20 5.20 -1.55
N SER A 34 16.94 6.05 -2.25
CA SER A 34 18.39 5.93 -2.33
C SER A 34 19.04 6.45 -1.05
N ASP A 35 20.25 5.98 -0.72
CA ASP A 35 20.98 6.43 0.48
C ASP A 35 21.12 7.95 0.55
N LYS A 36 21.33 8.61 -0.61
CA LYS A 36 21.39 10.08 -0.70
C LYS A 36 20.06 10.73 -0.31
N LYS A 37 18.94 10.20 -0.82
CA LYS A 37 17.61 10.72 -0.47
C LYS A 37 17.26 10.40 0.98
N LEU A 38 17.63 9.23 1.49
CA LEU A 38 17.46 8.86 2.90
C LEU A 38 18.20 9.85 3.80
N ALA A 39 19.47 10.13 3.52
CA ALA A 39 20.24 11.11 4.29
C ALA A 39 19.62 12.51 4.24
N ALA A 40 19.08 12.93 3.09
CA ALA A 40 18.37 14.20 2.96
C ALA A 40 17.03 14.20 3.74
N SER A 41 16.30 13.09 3.74
CA SER A 41 15.08 12.91 4.50
C SER A 41 15.34 12.97 6.01
N GLU A 42 16.40 12.32 6.49
CA GLU A 42 16.83 12.40 7.89
C GLU A 42 17.27 13.81 8.30
N ALA A 43 18.01 14.50 7.43
CA ALA A 43 18.36 15.90 7.67
C ALA A 43 17.12 16.79 7.75
N HIS A 44 16.14 16.57 6.85
CA HIS A 44 14.87 17.27 6.85
C HIS A 44 14.07 16.98 8.13
N PHE A 45 13.93 15.71 8.54
CA PHE A 45 13.26 15.35 9.79
C PHE A 45 13.94 16.00 10.99
N LYS A 46 15.27 15.92 11.10
CA LYS A 46 16.01 16.53 12.20
C LYS A 46 15.83 18.04 12.30
N ALA A 47 15.73 18.73 11.17
CA ALA A 47 15.50 20.18 11.11
C ALA A 47 14.05 20.58 11.46
N ASN A 48 13.08 19.71 11.22
CA ASN A 48 11.64 20.05 11.33
C ASN A 48 10.91 19.32 12.45
N LYS A 49 11.54 18.33 13.12
CA LYS A 49 10.90 17.58 14.19
C LYS A 49 10.47 18.50 15.33
N ILE A 50 9.23 18.36 15.74
CA ILE A 50 8.69 19.06 16.90
C ILE A 50 8.82 18.10 18.07
N VAL A 51 9.56 18.50 19.12
CA VAL A 51 9.62 17.73 20.36
C VAL A 51 8.34 18.03 21.13
N PRO A 52 7.43 17.05 21.31
CA PRO A 52 6.23 17.27 22.10
C PRO A 52 6.64 17.64 23.53
N SER A 53 6.21 18.81 24.02
CA SER A 53 6.38 19.13 25.43
C SER A 53 5.34 18.34 26.24
N MET A 54 5.63 18.07 27.53
CA MET A 54 4.69 17.36 28.41
C MET A 54 3.30 18.01 28.52
N LEU A 55 3.12 19.26 28.05
CA LEU A 55 1.85 19.99 28.10
C LEU A 55 1.04 19.95 26.80
N VAL A 56 1.58 19.46 25.67
CA VAL A 56 0.88 19.47 24.39
C VAL A 56 1.03 18.10 23.70
N ALA A 57 -0.02 17.28 23.79
CA ALA A 57 -0.20 16.17 22.88
C ALA A 57 -0.41 16.74 21.47
N ILE A 58 0.50 16.43 20.54
CA ILE A 58 0.39 16.85 19.15
C ILE A 58 -0.51 15.84 18.45
N ALA A 59 -1.80 16.15 18.34
CA ALA A 59 -2.69 15.43 17.45
C ALA A 59 -2.63 16.08 16.07
N ALA A 60 -2.32 15.29 15.04
CA ALA A 60 -2.31 15.75 13.66
C ALA A 60 -3.62 15.35 12.97
N THR A 61 -4.31 16.30 12.36
CA THR A 61 -5.44 16.01 11.47
C THR A 61 -5.00 16.22 10.03
N ILE A 62 -5.09 15.17 9.23
CA ILE A 62 -4.65 15.13 7.83
C ILE A 62 -5.89 14.95 6.97
N ASN A 63 -6.09 15.88 6.05
CA ASN A 63 -7.17 15.79 5.07
C ASN A 63 -6.76 14.80 3.99
N VAL A 64 -7.69 13.96 3.55
CA VAL A 64 -7.48 12.98 2.48
C VAL A 64 -8.37 13.33 1.29
N HIS A 65 -7.76 13.54 0.14
CA HIS A 65 -8.44 13.69 -1.14
C HIS A 65 -8.27 12.42 -1.96
N PHE A 66 -9.38 11.71 -2.20
CA PHE A 66 -9.38 10.49 -3.01
C PHE A 66 -9.66 10.81 -4.48
N HIS A 67 -8.73 10.45 -5.36
CA HIS A 67 -8.85 10.57 -6.80
C HIS A 67 -8.99 9.19 -7.42
N VAL A 68 -10.23 8.80 -7.75
CA VAL A 68 -10.53 7.51 -8.35
C VAL A 68 -10.32 7.59 -9.86
N ILE A 69 -9.24 6.98 -10.35
CA ILE A 69 -8.98 6.89 -11.79
C ILE A 69 -9.56 5.58 -12.30
N MET A 70 -10.28 5.65 -13.42
CA MET A 70 -11.04 4.53 -13.97
C MET A 70 -10.85 4.46 -15.47
N GLN A 71 -10.83 3.26 -16.04
CA GLN A 71 -10.93 3.10 -17.49
C GLN A 71 -12.38 3.14 -17.99
N ASP A 72 -13.34 2.73 -17.16
CA ASP A 72 -14.77 2.69 -17.47
C ASP A 72 -15.60 2.71 -16.17
N SER A 73 -16.93 2.63 -16.29
CA SER A 73 -17.85 2.72 -15.13
C SER A 73 -18.03 1.41 -14.36
N SER A 74 -17.39 0.32 -14.78
CA SER A 74 -17.46 -0.96 -14.06
C SER A 74 -16.50 -0.99 -12.88
N LEU A 75 -16.81 -1.82 -11.88
CA LEU A 75 -15.89 -2.08 -10.77
C LEU A 75 -14.55 -2.63 -11.26
N ALA A 76 -14.57 -3.53 -12.26
CA ALA A 76 -13.36 -4.09 -12.86
C ALA A 76 -12.51 -3.03 -13.58
N GLY A 77 -13.16 -1.98 -14.09
CA GLY A 77 -12.55 -0.81 -14.71
C GLY A 77 -12.11 0.27 -13.73
N GLY A 78 -12.12 0.00 -12.41
CA GLY A 78 -11.62 0.93 -11.39
C GLY A 78 -12.71 1.75 -10.69
N ASN A 79 -13.98 1.63 -11.07
CA ASN A 79 -15.08 2.36 -10.44
C ASN A 79 -15.46 1.76 -9.07
N ILE A 80 -14.59 1.95 -8.09
CA ILE A 80 -14.78 1.49 -6.71
C ILE A 80 -15.97 2.21 -6.04
N PRO A 81 -16.79 1.55 -5.22
CA PRO A 81 -17.86 2.22 -4.48
C PRO A 81 -17.30 3.07 -3.33
N ASP A 82 -18.01 4.13 -2.95
CA ASP A 82 -17.60 5.03 -1.86
C ASP A 82 -17.46 4.30 -0.51
N SER A 83 -18.16 3.19 -0.33
CA SER A 83 -18.02 2.34 0.86
C SER A 83 -16.60 1.76 1.02
N GLN A 84 -15.90 1.44 -0.07
CA GLN A 84 -14.50 0.99 0.00
C GLN A 84 -13.57 2.12 0.46
N ILE A 85 -13.83 3.34 -0.01
CA ILE A 85 -13.08 4.55 0.40
C ILE A 85 -13.31 4.83 1.88
N ALA A 86 -14.57 4.85 2.32
CA ALA A 86 -14.93 5.07 3.73
C ALA A 86 -14.31 4.00 4.65
N ASN A 87 -14.37 2.73 4.26
CA ASN A 87 -13.74 1.63 5.00
C ASN A 87 -12.23 1.80 5.09
N GLN A 88 -11.57 2.26 4.01
CA GLN A 88 -10.14 2.51 4.04
C GLN A 88 -9.76 3.65 5.00
N ILE A 89 -10.56 4.73 5.06
CA ILE A 89 -10.33 5.82 6.02
C ILE A 89 -10.50 5.33 7.47
N ALA A 90 -11.49 4.49 7.74
CA ALA A 90 -11.66 3.86 9.05
C ALA A 90 -10.46 2.97 9.43
N VAL A 91 -9.96 2.19 8.47
CA VAL A 91 -8.75 1.38 8.62
C VAL A 91 -7.53 2.24 8.97
N MET A 92 -7.31 3.35 8.26
CA MET A 92 -6.18 4.24 8.54
C MET A 92 -6.29 4.84 9.95
N ASN A 93 -7.46 5.33 10.34
CA ASN A 93 -7.67 5.86 11.70
C ASN A 93 -7.45 4.82 12.79
N MET A 94 -7.81 3.56 12.55
CA MET A 94 -7.51 2.46 13.48
C MET A 94 -5.99 2.21 13.58
N ALA A 95 -5.31 2.11 12.43
CA ALA A 95 -3.89 1.79 12.35
C ALA A 95 -3.00 2.87 12.98
N TYR A 96 -3.37 4.15 12.81
CA TYR A 96 -2.58 5.30 13.29
C TYR A 96 -3.08 5.88 14.62
N SER A 97 -4.06 5.24 15.27
CA SER A 97 -4.66 5.73 16.52
C SER A 97 -3.65 5.97 17.64
N THR A 98 -2.64 5.11 17.77
CA THR A 98 -1.58 5.24 18.78
C THR A 98 -0.57 6.34 18.45
N ALA A 99 -0.46 6.73 17.17
CA ALA A 99 0.39 7.82 16.70
C ALA A 99 -0.31 9.19 16.79
N SER A 100 -1.56 9.26 17.29
CA SER A 100 -2.35 10.50 17.36
C SER A 100 -2.52 11.21 16.00
N ILE A 101 -2.52 10.45 14.91
CA ILE A 101 -2.82 10.95 13.56
C ILE A 101 -4.26 10.58 13.21
N THR A 102 -5.05 11.57 12.84
CA THR A 102 -6.42 11.42 12.37
C THR A 102 -6.50 11.74 10.89
N TRP A 103 -7.08 10.82 10.11
CA TRP A 103 -7.28 10.93 8.67
C TRP A 103 -8.74 11.26 8.38
N VAL A 104 -8.99 12.38 7.71
CA VAL A 104 -10.35 12.87 7.42
C VAL A 104 -10.57 12.92 5.92
N LEU A 105 -11.58 12.22 5.42
CA LEU A 105 -11.95 12.30 4.01
C LEU A 105 -12.47 13.72 3.70
N ALA A 106 -11.68 14.51 2.98
CA ALA A 106 -12.02 15.87 2.60
C ALA A 106 -12.73 15.94 1.24
N GLY A 107 -12.54 14.93 0.38
CA GLY A 107 -13.28 14.83 -0.88
C GLY A 107 -12.95 13.58 -1.67
N THR A 108 -13.81 13.29 -2.65
CA THR A 108 -13.59 12.23 -3.64
C THR A 108 -13.88 12.78 -5.03
N SER A 109 -12.96 12.56 -5.97
CA SER A 109 -13.16 12.84 -7.39
C SER A 109 -13.06 11.54 -8.19
N ARG A 110 -13.70 11.51 -9.35
CA ARG A 110 -13.68 10.36 -10.26
C ARG A 110 -13.30 10.83 -11.66
N THR A 111 -12.29 10.20 -12.25
CA THR A 111 -11.76 10.56 -13.56
C THR A 111 -11.70 9.33 -14.45
N THR A 112 -12.42 9.37 -15.57
CA THR A 112 -12.31 8.32 -16.60
C THR A 112 -11.14 8.64 -17.52
N ASN A 113 -10.02 7.93 -17.35
CA ASN A 113 -8.85 8.02 -18.19
C ASN A 113 -8.15 6.65 -18.21
N SER A 114 -8.34 5.91 -19.30
CA SER A 114 -7.80 4.55 -19.44
C SER A 114 -6.28 4.51 -19.53
N ASP A 115 -5.62 5.55 -20.04
CA ASP A 115 -4.16 5.61 -20.09
C ASP A 115 -3.57 5.72 -18.68
N TRP A 116 -4.07 6.67 -17.87
CA TRP A 116 -3.64 6.82 -16.48
C TRP A 116 -3.97 5.58 -15.65
N PHE A 117 -5.17 5.02 -15.82
CA PHE A 117 -5.58 3.82 -15.10
C PHE A 117 -4.63 2.64 -15.37
N ASN A 118 -4.25 2.42 -16.62
CA ASN A 118 -3.50 1.22 -17.01
C ASN A 118 -1.98 1.37 -16.89
N ASN A 119 -1.46 2.54 -17.24
CA ASN A 119 -0.03 2.73 -17.54
C ASN A 119 0.74 3.57 -16.52
N VAL A 120 0.07 4.17 -15.52
CA VAL A 120 0.78 4.98 -14.52
C VAL A 120 1.73 4.13 -13.69
N GLY A 121 2.87 4.72 -13.35
CA GLY A 121 3.81 4.20 -12.36
C GLY A 121 4.80 5.28 -11.93
N PRO A 122 5.73 4.94 -11.02
CA PRO A 122 6.75 5.88 -10.52
C PRO A 122 7.46 6.60 -11.66
N ASP A 123 7.63 7.91 -11.53
CA ASP A 123 8.33 8.80 -12.46
C ASP A 123 7.81 8.82 -13.92
N SER A 124 6.64 8.21 -14.17
CA SER A 124 6.04 8.20 -15.51
C SER A 124 5.47 9.57 -15.91
N SER A 125 5.39 9.81 -17.22
CA SER A 125 4.69 11.00 -17.75
C SER A 125 3.21 10.98 -17.39
N GLN A 126 2.59 9.79 -17.33
CA GLN A 126 1.22 9.59 -16.85
C GLN A 126 1.05 10.07 -15.40
N GLN A 127 1.99 9.74 -14.51
CA GLN A 127 1.94 10.18 -13.11
C GLN A 127 2.01 11.70 -13.04
N THR A 128 2.97 12.28 -13.78
CA THR A 128 3.17 13.72 -13.81
C THR A 128 1.91 14.43 -14.30
N ALA A 129 1.31 13.98 -15.40
CA ALA A 129 0.08 14.54 -15.94
C ALA A 129 -1.12 14.37 -14.99
N MET A 130 -1.29 13.17 -14.43
CA MET A 130 -2.38 12.83 -13.52
C MET A 130 -2.33 13.70 -12.25
N LYS A 131 -1.18 13.75 -11.56
CA LYS A 131 -1.03 14.53 -10.33
C LYS A 131 -1.08 16.03 -10.61
N SER A 132 -0.50 16.52 -11.70
CA SER A 132 -0.60 17.93 -12.09
C SER A 132 -2.04 18.38 -12.33
N ALA A 133 -2.88 17.50 -12.88
CA ALA A 133 -4.27 17.83 -13.17
C ALA A 133 -5.21 17.75 -11.95
N LEU A 134 -4.90 16.90 -10.97
CA LEU A 134 -5.87 16.50 -9.96
C LEU A 134 -5.48 16.88 -8.52
N ARG A 135 -4.18 17.07 -8.23
CA ARG A 135 -3.71 17.33 -6.87
C ARG A 135 -4.42 18.55 -6.28
N THR A 136 -4.92 18.40 -5.07
CA THR A 136 -5.64 19.42 -4.32
C THR A 136 -4.97 19.67 -2.97
N GLY A 137 -5.08 20.90 -2.46
CA GLY A 137 -4.55 21.26 -1.15
C GLY A 137 -3.03 21.50 -1.12
N MET A 138 -2.45 21.42 0.07
CA MET A 138 -1.05 21.74 0.37
C MET A 138 -0.39 20.58 1.15
N ALA A 139 0.74 20.83 1.83
CA ALA A 139 1.53 19.81 2.53
C ALA A 139 0.77 19.01 3.61
N LYS A 140 -0.38 19.50 4.09
CA LYS A 140 -1.20 18.82 5.11
C LYS A 140 -2.36 18.00 4.53
N ASP A 141 -2.45 17.91 3.20
CA ASP A 141 -3.55 17.30 2.47
C ASP A 141 -2.99 16.12 1.66
N LEU A 142 -3.23 14.91 2.13
CA LEU A 142 -2.83 13.68 1.44
C LEU A 142 -3.72 13.47 0.20
N ASN A 143 -3.10 13.42 -0.96
CA ASN A 143 -3.78 13.05 -2.21
C ASN A 143 -3.56 11.56 -2.49
N VAL A 144 -4.64 10.79 -2.63
CA VAL A 144 -4.60 9.34 -2.89
C VAL A 144 -5.19 9.06 -4.26
N TYR A 145 -4.45 8.38 -5.13
CA TYR A 145 -4.88 8.05 -6.48
C TYR A 145 -5.08 6.53 -6.61
N THR A 146 -6.26 6.09 -7.04
CA THR A 146 -6.50 4.66 -7.29
C THR A 146 -6.38 4.35 -8.77
N VAL A 147 -5.57 3.35 -9.13
CA VAL A 147 -5.27 2.97 -10.52
C VAL A 147 -5.21 1.46 -10.71
N GLY A 148 -5.09 0.99 -11.94
CA GLY A 148 -5.14 -0.43 -12.32
C GLY A 148 -3.79 -1.15 -12.40
N PHE A 149 -2.68 -0.42 -12.55
CA PHE A 149 -1.33 -0.98 -12.68
C PHE A 149 -1.25 -2.19 -13.62
N LYS A 150 -1.79 -2.04 -14.83
CA LYS A 150 -1.89 -3.13 -15.81
C LYS A 150 -0.62 -3.30 -16.63
N SER A 151 0.09 -2.20 -16.87
CA SER A 151 1.25 -2.14 -17.76
C SER A 151 2.20 -1.01 -17.36
N GLY A 152 3.32 -0.90 -18.07
CA GLY A 152 4.30 0.14 -17.82
C GLY A 152 5.05 -0.05 -16.50
N PRO A 153 5.67 1.03 -15.96
CA PRO A 153 6.50 0.95 -14.75
C PRO A 153 5.71 0.62 -13.48
N GLY A 154 4.38 0.77 -13.49
CA GLY A 154 3.52 0.41 -12.37
C GLY A 154 3.11 -1.07 -12.34
N ALA A 155 3.35 -1.83 -13.42
CA ALA A 155 2.92 -3.22 -13.50
C ALA A 155 3.51 -4.06 -12.35
N GLY A 156 2.64 -4.79 -11.64
CA GLY A 156 3.04 -5.62 -10.50
C GLY A 156 3.09 -4.88 -9.16
N LEU A 157 2.89 -3.57 -9.12
CA LEU A 157 2.86 -2.82 -7.85
C LEU A 157 1.52 -2.98 -7.11
N LEU A 158 1.57 -2.80 -5.79
CA LEU A 158 0.42 -2.54 -4.92
C LEU A 158 0.19 -1.04 -4.75
N GLY A 159 1.27 -0.27 -4.65
CA GLY A 159 1.24 1.16 -4.48
C GLY A 159 2.63 1.75 -4.45
N TYR A 160 2.69 3.06 -4.36
CA TYR A 160 3.91 3.83 -4.09
C TYR A 160 3.54 5.21 -3.54
N SER A 161 4.51 5.86 -2.91
CA SER A 161 4.38 7.14 -2.21
C SER A 161 5.59 8.05 -2.45
N THR A 162 5.37 9.35 -2.29
CA THR A 162 6.44 10.31 -2.00
C THR A 162 6.84 10.29 -0.52
N PHE A 163 8.00 10.86 -0.18
CA PHE A 163 8.39 11.14 1.20
C PHE A 163 8.19 12.62 1.56
N PRO A 164 8.03 12.99 2.84
CA PRO A 164 7.89 14.38 3.27
C PRO A 164 8.98 15.31 2.73
N SER A 165 10.22 14.82 2.66
CA SER A 165 11.37 15.61 2.19
C SER A 165 11.31 15.98 0.71
N ASP A 166 10.57 15.21 -0.10
CA ASP A 166 10.41 15.48 -1.53
C ASP A 166 9.47 16.68 -1.80
N PHE A 167 8.54 16.95 -0.88
CA PHE A 167 7.48 17.96 -1.06
C PHE A 167 8.01 19.34 -1.46
N SER A 168 9.06 19.82 -0.78
CA SER A 168 9.61 21.16 -1.05
C SER A 168 10.17 21.33 -2.46
N SER A 169 10.68 20.24 -3.03
CA SER A 169 11.31 20.23 -4.35
C SER A 169 10.31 19.99 -5.48
N ASN A 170 9.25 19.23 -5.21
CA ASN A 170 8.24 18.88 -6.19
C ASN A 170 6.86 18.69 -5.51
N PRO A 171 6.20 19.76 -5.07
CA PRO A 171 4.94 19.66 -4.34
C PRO A 171 3.80 19.08 -5.20
N THR A 172 3.90 19.18 -6.53
CA THR A 172 2.92 18.63 -7.46
C THR A 172 2.93 17.11 -7.50
N ASP A 173 4.08 16.48 -7.25
CA ASP A 173 4.17 15.02 -7.22
C ASP A 173 3.75 14.41 -5.87
N ASP A 174 3.48 15.23 -4.87
CA ASP A 174 3.16 14.71 -3.54
C ASP A 174 1.88 13.84 -3.50
N GLY A 175 1.97 12.74 -2.77
CA GLY A 175 0.84 11.86 -2.47
C GLY A 175 1.13 10.39 -2.76
N VAL A 176 0.06 9.60 -2.69
CA VAL A 176 0.11 8.13 -2.74
C VAL A 176 -0.69 7.63 -3.93
N VAL A 177 -0.14 6.64 -4.66
CA VAL A 177 -0.85 5.95 -5.74
C VAL A 177 -0.98 4.47 -5.37
N ILE A 178 -2.18 3.92 -5.44
CA ILE A 178 -2.47 2.53 -5.05
C ILE A 178 -3.28 1.78 -6.11
N LEU A 179 -3.11 0.45 -6.11
CA LEU A 179 -3.95 -0.47 -6.85
C LEU A 179 -5.39 -0.39 -6.32
N PHE A 180 -6.36 -0.02 -7.16
CA PHE A 180 -7.75 0.15 -6.73
C PHE A 180 -8.33 -1.11 -6.04
N SER A 181 -7.92 -2.29 -6.51
CA SER A 181 -8.43 -3.57 -6.03
C SER A 181 -7.79 -4.07 -4.74
N SER A 182 -6.80 -3.37 -4.17
CA SER A 182 -6.22 -3.65 -2.84
C SER A 182 -6.95 -2.95 -1.69
N LEU A 183 -7.91 -2.08 -1.98
CA LEU A 183 -8.76 -1.49 -0.96
C LEU A 183 -9.57 -2.57 -0.19
N PRO A 184 -10.02 -2.29 1.04
CA PRO A 184 -10.87 -3.19 1.82
C PRO A 184 -12.10 -3.64 1.02
N GLY A 185 -12.24 -4.95 0.85
CA GLY A 185 -13.34 -5.54 0.05
C GLY A 185 -13.10 -5.52 -1.46
N GLY A 186 -11.91 -5.15 -1.91
CA GLY A 186 -11.46 -5.29 -3.29
C GLY A 186 -11.14 -6.74 -3.67
N THR A 187 -10.67 -6.95 -4.90
CA THR A 187 -10.47 -8.29 -5.49
C THR A 187 -9.02 -8.80 -5.43
N SER A 188 -8.05 -7.98 -5.00
CA SER A 188 -6.64 -8.36 -4.94
C SER A 188 -6.28 -9.08 -3.63
N ALA A 189 -6.92 -10.21 -3.35
CA ALA A 189 -6.52 -11.06 -2.23
C ALA A 189 -5.07 -11.56 -2.40
N PRO A 190 -4.27 -11.66 -1.32
CA PRO A 190 -4.59 -11.34 0.08
C PRO A 190 -4.42 -9.85 0.47
N TYR A 191 -4.07 -8.98 -0.46
CA TYR A 191 -3.76 -7.56 -0.22
C TYR A 191 -5.00 -6.67 -0.03
N ASN A 192 -6.20 -7.19 -0.28
CA ASN A 192 -7.49 -6.52 -0.16
C ASN A 192 -8.01 -6.39 1.28
N LEU A 193 -7.16 -6.61 2.28
CA LEU A 193 -7.58 -6.72 3.68
C LEU A 193 -7.41 -5.45 4.50
N ARG A 194 -6.57 -4.47 4.09
CA ARG A 194 -6.42 -3.12 4.73
C ARG A 194 -5.08 -2.40 4.49
N GLN A 195 -4.03 -3.13 4.13
CA GLN A 195 -2.69 -2.67 4.47
C GLN A 195 -2.02 -1.81 3.40
N THR A 196 -2.37 -1.93 2.12
CA THR A 196 -1.64 -1.20 1.06
C THR A 196 -1.63 0.31 1.29
N LEU A 197 -2.78 0.98 1.41
CA LEU A 197 -2.76 2.43 1.66
C LEU A 197 -2.19 2.78 3.03
N THR A 198 -2.36 1.91 4.02
CA THR A 198 -1.76 2.12 5.35
C THR A 198 -0.23 2.13 5.26
N HIS A 199 0.36 1.22 4.49
CA HIS A 199 1.79 1.15 4.23
C HIS A 199 2.29 2.38 3.45
N GLU A 200 1.65 2.71 2.33
CA GLU A 200 2.08 3.85 1.52
C GLU A 200 1.91 5.18 2.27
N ALA A 201 0.87 5.33 3.08
CA ALA A 201 0.71 6.48 3.96
C ALA A 201 1.82 6.55 5.03
N GLY A 202 2.38 5.41 5.43
CA GLY A 202 3.55 5.32 6.31
C GLY A 202 4.76 6.02 5.68
N HIS A 203 5.04 5.74 4.41
CA HIS A 203 6.06 6.46 3.65
C HIS A 203 5.76 7.95 3.51
N TRP A 204 4.51 8.30 3.21
CA TRP A 204 4.09 9.70 3.10
C TRP A 204 4.27 10.50 4.39
N VAL A 205 4.15 9.86 5.57
CA VAL A 205 4.45 10.48 6.88
C VAL A 205 5.90 10.28 7.33
N GLY A 206 6.75 9.64 6.53
CA GLY A 206 8.20 9.59 6.72
C GLY A 206 8.77 8.27 7.26
N LEU A 207 7.99 7.19 7.32
CA LEU A 207 8.50 5.87 7.71
C LEU A 207 9.16 5.17 6.52
N TYR A 208 10.30 4.52 6.74
CA TYR A 208 10.91 3.65 5.74
C TYR A 208 10.39 2.22 5.88
N HIS A 209 10.83 1.33 5.00
CA HIS A 209 10.63 -0.10 5.15
C HIS A 209 11.39 -0.63 6.37
N THR A 210 10.86 -1.61 7.10
CA THR A 210 11.56 -2.19 8.28
C THR A 210 12.88 -2.86 7.92
N PHE A 211 12.97 -3.39 6.70
CA PHE A 211 14.17 -3.99 6.12
C PHE A 211 15.12 -2.96 5.47
N GLN A 212 14.85 -1.66 5.58
CA GLN A 212 15.73 -0.63 5.03
C GLN A 212 17.11 -0.73 5.69
N GLY A 213 18.18 -0.77 4.89
CA GLY A 213 19.54 -0.94 5.40
C GLY A 213 19.93 -2.36 5.82
N GLY A 214 18.98 -3.31 5.83
CA GLY A 214 19.22 -4.71 6.17
C GLY A 214 19.70 -4.92 7.62
N CYS A 215 20.50 -5.96 7.85
CA CYS A 215 20.99 -6.35 9.18
C CYS A 215 22.10 -5.45 9.75
N SER A 216 22.35 -4.28 9.18
CA SER A 216 23.47 -3.43 9.56
C SER A 216 23.14 -1.95 9.48
N GLY A 217 23.98 -1.11 10.12
CA GLY A 217 23.77 0.33 10.14
C GLY A 217 22.60 0.74 11.02
N SER A 218 21.90 1.81 10.63
CA SER A 218 20.80 2.39 11.41
C SER A 218 19.41 1.91 10.95
N GLY A 219 19.34 0.89 10.09
CA GLY A 219 18.08 0.30 9.64
C GLY A 219 17.13 1.32 8.98
N ASP A 220 15.86 1.22 9.39
CA ASP A 220 14.76 2.14 9.08
C ASP A 220 14.78 3.44 9.89
N GLN A 221 15.87 3.73 10.61
CA GLN A 221 16.04 4.91 11.48
C GLN A 221 15.10 4.94 12.70
N VAL A 222 14.45 3.82 13.03
CA VAL A 222 13.55 3.68 14.17
C VAL A 222 14.18 2.71 15.19
N SER A 223 14.56 3.24 16.35
CA SER A 223 15.40 2.49 17.31
C SER A 223 14.74 1.27 17.95
N ASP A 224 13.41 1.20 17.96
CA ASP A 224 12.63 0.08 18.50
C ASP A 224 12.12 -0.89 17.43
N THR A 225 12.51 -0.69 16.16
CA THR A 225 12.34 -1.68 15.09
C THR A 225 13.55 -2.62 15.05
N PRO A 226 13.39 -3.93 15.31
CA PRO A 226 14.46 -4.91 15.07
C PRO A 226 14.87 -4.93 13.59
N ALA A 227 16.17 -5.03 13.32
CA ALA A 227 16.69 -5.10 11.96
C ALA A 227 16.23 -6.39 11.24
N GLU A 228 15.95 -6.26 9.95
CA GLU A 228 15.47 -7.35 9.10
C GLU A 228 16.18 -7.29 7.73
N ALA A 229 16.55 -8.43 7.16
CA ALA A 229 17.35 -8.47 5.93
C ALA A 229 16.55 -8.17 4.65
N SER A 230 15.25 -8.46 4.65
CA SER A 230 14.41 -8.43 3.44
C SER A 230 12.91 -8.42 3.76
N PRO A 231 12.04 -7.98 2.84
CA PRO A 231 10.59 -7.95 3.06
C PRO A 231 10.02 -9.31 3.45
N ALA A 232 8.99 -9.29 4.30
CA ALA A 232 8.23 -10.46 4.70
C ALA A 232 7.03 -10.66 3.78
N PHE A 233 6.72 -11.92 3.46
CA PHE A 233 5.59 -12.22 2.60
C PHE A 233 4.68 -13.29 3.18
N GLY A 234 3.38 -13.15 2.93
CA GLY A 234 2.37 -14.01 3.55
C GLY A 234 2.22 -13.70 5.03
N CYS A 235 2.16 -14.74 5.86
CA CYS A 235 2.06 -14.62 7.32
C CYS A 235 3.09 -15.55 7.99
N PRO A 236 4.39 -15.25 7.87
CA PRO A 236 5.43 -16.09 8.46
C PRO A 236 5.31 -16.09 9.99
N THR A 237 5.95 -17.06 10.64
CA THR A 237 6.00 -17.15 12.11
C THR A 237 7.43 -17.33 12.57
N GLY A 238 7.87 -16.53 13.54
CA GLY A 238 9.22 -16.66 14.13
C GLY A 238 10.35 -16.38 13.16
N ARG A 239 10.11 -15.51 12.16
CA ARG A 239 11.14 -15.10 11.22
C ARG A 239 12.16 -14.23 11.94
N ASP A 240 13.43 -14.53 11.73
CA ASP A 240 14.56 -13.83 12.32
C ASP A 240 15.74 -13.95 11.35
N THR A 241 16.03 -12.86 10.64
CA THR A 241 17.01 -12.85 9.56
C THR A 241 18.33 -12.20 9.94
N CYS A 242 18.38 -11.52 11.08
CA CYS A 242 19.55 -10.77 11.53
C CYS A 242 20.02 -11.29 12.89
N SER A 243 21.33 -11.31 13.14
CA SER A 243 21.87 -11.77 14.42
C SER A 243 21.77 -10.74 15.56
N SER A 244 21.32 -9.53 15.25
CA SER A 244 21.03 -8.48 16.23
C SER A 244 19.83 -8.85 17.12
N ALA A 245 19.70 -8.20 18.27
CA ALA A 245 18.61 -8.50 19.19
C ALA A 245 17.24 -8.13 18.60
N GLY A 246 16.26 -9.03 18.79
CA GLY A 246 14.88 -8.88 18.32
C GLY A 246 14.60 -9.73 17.08
N VAL A 247 13.37 -10.23 16.96
CA VAL A 247 12.91 -10.99 15.78
C VAL A 247 12.42 -10.04 14.69
N ASP A 248 12.40 -10.50 13.44
CA ASP A 248 11.92 -9.70 12.30
C ASP A 248 10.52 -9.12 12.60
N PRO A 249 10.27 -7.83 12.36
CA PRO A 249 9.03 -7.14 12.69
C PRO A 249 7.88 -7.44 11.72
N ILE A 250 7.61 -8.73 11.45
CA ILE A 250 6.67 -9.28 10.46
C ILE A 250 5.18 -8.89 10.61
N ARG A 251 4.82 -8.06 11.60
CA ARG A 251 3.47 -7.54 11.80
C ARG A 251 3.37 -6.02 11.59
N MET A 252 4.49 -5.35 11.38
CA MET A 252 4.52 -3.92 11.07
C MET A 252 4.02 -3.69 9.66
N PHE A 253 3.36 -2.55 9.44
CA PHE A 253 2.82 -2.23 8.12
C PHE A 253 3.92 -2.01 7.08
N GLN A 254 5.12 -1.63 7.51
CA GLN A 254 6.28 -1.30 6.67
C GLN A 254 7.16 -2.50 6.29
N GLY A 255 6.79 -3.73 6.67
CA GLY A 255 7.55 -4.95 6.40
C GLY A 255 7.17 -5.69 5.11
#